data_AF-B7IG91-F1
#
_entry.id   AF-B7IG91-F1
#
_cell.length_a   1.000
_cell.length_b   1.000
_cell.length_c   1.000
_cell.angle_alpha   90.00
_cell.angle_beta   90.00
_cell.angle_gamma   90.00
#
_symmetry.space_group_name_H-M   'P 1'
#
loop_
_entity.id
_entity.type
_entity.pdbx_description
1 polymer ?
#
loop_
_entity_poly.entity_id
_entity_poly.type
_entity_poly.pdbx_seq_one_letter_code
_entity_poly.pdbx_strand_id
1 'polypeptide(L)'
;MFEKQIPDLVLIKLDEFLREASITIPKRPVVIFESRSLKEFNKITGMPYSIGGVYFDFKIVLQPINILKKKGVYEKVLLHELLHWVLYGLDEKYQEGLIYWWLREYDRKEVEDFLNVFDGNLHNFIISHWNE
;
A
#
# COMPACT_ATOMS: atom_id res chain seq x y z
N MET A 1 14.05 -21.31 4.81
CA MET A 1 13.31 -20.05 5.02
C MET A 1 13.89 -19.06 4.04
N PHE A 2 13.23 -18.81 2.91
CA PHE A 2 13.71 -17.81 1.95
C PHE A 2 13.20 -16.46 2.46
N GLU A 3 14.07 -15.66 3.07
CA GLU A 3 13.84 -14.23 3.21
C GLU A 3 13.80 -13.66 1.78
N LYS A 4 12.59 -13.50 1.24
CA LYS A 4 12.44 -12.84 -0.05
C LYS A 4 12.66 -11.35 0.18
N GLN A 5 13.79 -10.85 -0.31
CA GLN A 5 14.14 -9.45 -0.23
C GLN A 5 13.11 -8.60 -1.00
N ILE A 6 12.70 -7.48 -0.39
CA ILE A 6 11.87 -6.46 -1.05
C ILE A 6 12.68 -5.90 -2.23
N PRO A 7 12.09 -5.76 -3.44
CA PRO A 7 12.80 -5.19 -4.58
C PRO A 7 13.31 -3.77 -4.31
N ASP A 8 14.53 -3.45 -4.74
CA ASP A 8 15.15 -2.13 -4.52
C ASP A 8 14.29 -0.98 -5.03
N LEU A 9 13.64 -1.15 -6.18
CA LEU A 9 12.75 -0.13 -6.75
C LEU A 9 11.58 0.20 -5.81
N VAL A 10 11.03 -0.80 -5.12
CA VAL A 10 9.95 -0.60 -4.14
C VAL A 10 10.46 0.21 -2.96
N LEU A 11 11.67 -0.09 -2.46
CA LEU A 11 12.28 0.66 -1.36
C LEU A 11 12.57 2.11 -1.74
N ILE A 12 13.12 2.34 -2.93
CA ILE A 12 13.38 3.69 -3.46
C ILE A 12 12.08 4.49 -3.55
N LYS A 13 11.01 3.89 -4.08
CA LYS A 13 9.71 4.54 -4.21
C LYS A 13 9.07 4.85 -2.85
N LEU A 14 9.14 3.91 -1.90
CA LEU A 14 8.65 4.15 -0.55
C LEU A 14 9.40 5.32 0.11
N ASP A 15 10.70 5.37 -0.05
CA ASP A 15 11.56 6.44 0.48
C ASP A 15 11.31 7.79 -0.21
N GLU A 16 11.01 7.81 -1.52
CA GLU A 16 10.50 8.99 -2.22
C GLU A 16 9.18 9.49 -1.60
N PHE A 17 8.20 8.60 -1.39
CA PHE A 17 6.93 8.97 -0.76
C PHE A 17 7.13 9.58 0.63
N LEU A 18 7.91 8.92 1.49
CA LEU A 18 8.17 9.38 2.86
C LEU A 18 8.79 10.79 2.88
N ARG A 19 9.71 11.08 1.96
CA ARG A 19 10.29 12.42 1.82
C ARG A 19 9.27 13.45 1.36
N GLU A 20 8.50 13.16 0.32
CA GLU A 20 7.49 14.07 -0.22
C GLU A 20 6.38 14.37 0.80
N ALA A 21 5.94 13.34 1.53
CA ALA A 21 4.95 13.46 2.59
C ALA A 21 5.54 14.06 3.90
N SER A 22 6.86 14.15 4.01
CA SER A 22 7.55 14.57 5.24
C SER A 22 7.10 13.77 6.46
N ILE A 23 6.99 12.45 6.31
CA ILE A 23 6.66 11.50 7.39
C ILE A 23 7.77 10.44 7.53
N THR A 24 7.80 9.76 8.67
CA THR A 24 8.77 8.70 8.94
C THR A 24 8.12 7.33 8.94
N ILE A 25 8.92 6.28 8.75
CA ILE A 25 8.47 4.90 8.88
C ILE A 25 7.85 4.67 10.28
N PRO A 26 6.72 3.92 10.38
CA PRO A 26 6.12 3.56 11.66
C PRO A 26 7.10 2.82 12.58
N LYS A 27 7.03 3.08 13.89
CA LYS A 27 7.81 2.33 14.90
C LYS A 27 7.46 0.84 14.91
N ARG A 28 6.20 0.51 14.63
CA ARG A 28 5.73 -0.88 14.56
C ARG A 28 6.05 -1.44 13.17
N PRO A 29 6.87 -2.50 13.08
CA PRO A 29 7.23 -3.08 11.80
C PRO A 29 6.03 -3.78 11.16
N VAL A 30 6.03 -3.83 9.83
CA VAL A 30 5.09 -4.64 9.05
C VAL A 30 5.67 -6.02 8.76
N VAL A 31 4.84 -7.06 8.82
CA VAL A 31 5.22 -8.42 8.45
C VAL A 31 4.61 -8.77 7.10
N ILE A 32 5.44 -9.17 6.13
CA ILE A 32 5.01 -9.52 4.78
C ILE A 32 4.94 -11.04 4.65
N PHE A 33 3.78 -11.54 4.22
CA PHE A 33 3.52 -12.94 3.98
C PHE A 33 3.11 -13.16 2.53
N GLU A 34 3.71 -14.16 1.90
CA GLU A 34 3.26 -14.69 0.62
C GLU A 34 2.38 -15.91 0.86
N SER A 35 1.17 -15.91 0.27
CA SER A 35 0.32 -17.10 0.24
C SER A 35 0.85 -18.15 -0.75
N ARG A 36 0.63 -19.43 -0.45
CA ARG A 36 1.05 -20.57 -1.29
C ARG A 36 0.17 -20.75 -2.51
N SER A 37 -1.06 -20.23 -2.48
CA SER A 37 -2.03 -20.32 -3.57
C SER A 37 -3.06 -19.19 -3.50
N LEU A 38 -3.74 -18.93 -4.61
CA LEU A 38 -4.88 -18.00 -4.65
C LEU A 38 -5.99 -18.40 -3.66
N LYS A 39 -6.23 -19.70 -3.49
CA LYS A 39 -7.20 -20.22 -2.54
C LYS A 39 -6.83 -19.90 -1.09
N GLU A 40 -5.55 -20.01 -0.74
CA GLU A 40 -5.07 -19.63 0.59
C GLU A 40 -5.17 -18.12 0.80
N PHE A 41 -4.80 -17.31 -0.20
CA PHE A 41 -4.98 -15.86 -0.16
C PHE A 41 -6.42 -15.48 0.19
N ASN A 42 -7.39 -15.95 -0.60
CA ASN A 42 -8.81 -15.66 -0.37
C ASN A 42 -9.30 -16.18 0.98
N LYS A 43 -8.82 -17.34 1.45
CA LYS A 43 -9.17 -17.86 2.78
C LYS A 43 -8.66 -16.96 3.91
N ILE A 44 -7.47 -16.38 3.76
CA ILE A 44 -6.86 -15.50 4.78
C ILE A 44 -7.48 -14.10 4.75
N THR A 45 -7.66 -13.52 3.56
CA THR A 45 -8.02 -12.11 3.41
C THR A 45 -9.50 -11.86 3.11
N GLY A 46 -10.24 -12.88 2.69
CA GLY A 46 -11.60 -12.74 2.16
C GLY A 46 -11.68 -12.09 0.77
N MET A 47 -10.56 -11.62 0.22
CA MET A 47 -10.56 -10.82 -1.01
C MET A 47 -10.62 -11.68 -2.28
N PRO A 48 -11.22 -11.14 -3.37
CA PRO A 48 -11.26 -11.83 -4.66
C PRO A 48 -9.87 -11.90 -5.31
N TYR A 49 -9.71 -12.80 -6.29
CA TYR A 49 -8.41 -13.03 -6.97
C TYR A 49 -7.96 -11.88 -7.88
N SER A 50 -8.79 -10.85 -8.07
CA SER A 50 -8.40 -9.60 -8.70
C SER A 50 -7.48 -8.74 -7.82
N ILE A 51 -7.51 -8.93 -6.49
CA ILE A 51 -6.72 -8.17 -5.52
C ILE A 51 -5.39 -8.85 -5.27
N GLY A 52 -4.28 -8.14 -5.49
CA GLY A 52 -2.92 -8.71 -5.44
C GLY A 52 -2.32 -8.85 -4.04
N GLY A 53 -2.74 -8.01 -3.11
CA GLY A 53 -2.23 -7.90 -1.75
C GLY A 53 -3.28 -7.29 -0.82
N VAL A 54 -3.09 -7.42 0.48
CA VAL A 54 -3.90 -6.73 1.50
C VAL A 54 -3.03 -6.41 2.71
N TYR A 55 -3.03 -5.15 3.11
CA TYR A 55 -2.57 -4.69 4.40
C TYR A 55 -3.69 -4.76 5.46
N PHE A 56 -3.40 -5.33 6.63
CA PHE A 56 -4.25 -5.25 7.82
C PHE A 56 -3.43 -5.49 9.09
N ASP A 57 -3.63 -4.69 10.15
CA ASP A 57 -2.98 -4.85 11.45
C ASP A 57 -1.46 -5.16 11.35
N PHE A 58 -0.73 -4.29 10.64
CA PHE A 58 0.72 -4.42 10.47
C PHE A 58 1.16 -5.75 9.82
N LYS A 59 0.30 -6.35 9.01
CA LYS A 59 0.59 -7.51 8.17
C LYS A 59 0.22 -7.18 6.73
N ILE A 60 1.07 -7.59 5.79
CA ILE A 60 0.77 -7.58 4.37
C ILE A 60 0.67 -9.03 3.92
N VAL A 61 -0.47 -9.41 3.37
CA VAL A 61 -0.68 -10.73 2.77
C VAL A 61 -0.73 -10.57 1.27
N LEU A 62 0.17 -11.22 0.54
CA LEU A 62 0.24 -11.20 -0.92
C LEU A 62 -0.32 -12.49 -1.51
N GLN A 63 -0.89 -12.38 -2.73
CA GLN A 63 -1.01 -13.52 -3.62
C GLN A 63 0.37 -14.16 -3.88
N PRO A 64 0.43 -15.40 -4.41
CA PRO A 64 1.71 -16.01 -4.77
C PRO A 64 2.55 -15.06 -5.65
N ILE A 65 3.78 -14.75 -5.23
CA ILE A 65 4.60 -13.71 -5.86
C ILE A 65 4.91 -14.09 -7.30
N ASN A 66 5.06 -15.38 -7.60
CA ASN A 66 5.24 -15.86 -8.97
C ASN A 66 4.06 -15.51 -9.89
N ILE A 67 2.83 -15.49 -9.39
CA ILE A 67 1.64 -15.06 -10.14
C ILE A 67 1.69 -13.55 -10.36
N LEU A 68 2.00 -12.78 -9.31
CA LEU A 68 2.13 -11.32 -9.41
C LEU A 68 3.24 -10.89 -10.38
N LYS A 69 4.39 -11.58 -10.36
CA LYS A 69 5.51 -11.35 -11.29
C LYS A 69 5.13 -11.70 -12.72
N LYS A 70 4.44 -12.82 -12.95
CA LYS A 70 3.93 -13.19 -14.30
C LYS A 70 2.97 -12.16 -14.87
N LYS A 71 2.19 -11.51 -14.01
CA LYS A 71 1.29 -10.40 -14.38
C LYS A 71 1.99 -9.05 -14.51
N GLY A 72 3.27 -8.95 -14.11
CA GLY A 72 4.02 -7.68 -14.11
C GLY A 72 3.58 -6.68 -13.04
N VAL A 73 2.88 -7.11 -11.99
CA VAL A 73 2.28 -6.21 -10.98
C VAL A 73 2.86 -6.36 -9.56
N TYR A 74 3.84 -7.24 -9.36
CA TYR A 74 4.38 -7.53 -8.02
C TYR A 74 4.87 -6.30 -7.28
N GLU A 75 5.74 -5.49 -7.91
CA GLU A 75 6.32 -4.31 -7.27
C GLU A 75 5.27 -3.26 -6.97
N LYS A 76 4.35 -3.03 -7.91
CA LYS A 76 3.23 -2.10 -7.76
C LYS A 76 2.32 -2.49 -6.59
N VAL A 77 1.91 -3.76 -6.52
CA VAL A 77 1.07 -4.28 -5.43
C VAL A 77 1.80 -4.15 -4.10
N LEU A 78 3.06 -4.58 -4.02
CA LEU A 78 3.81 -4.52 -2.76
C LEU A 78 3.99 -3.07 -2.28
N LEU A 79 4.29 -2.14 -3.19
CA LEU A 79 4.40 -0.72 -2.86
C LEU A 79 3.07 -0.16 -2.36
N HIS A 80 1.96 -0.48 -3.01
CA HIS A 80 0.62 -0.07 -2.58
C HIS A 80 0.32 -0.52 -1.13
N GLU A 81 0.56 -1.78 -0.79
CA GLU A 81 0.35 -2.28 0.59
C GLU A 81 1.33 -1.67 1.61
N LEU A 82 2.57 -1.38 1.20
CA LEU A 82 3.53 -0.69 2.06
C LEU A 82 3.13 0.77 2.31
N LEU A 83 2.46 1.42 1.35
CA LEU A 83 1.93 2.76 1.53
C LEU A 83 0.79 2.78 2.55
N HIS A 84 -0.10 1.79 2.54
CA HIS A 84 -1.09 1.60 3.62
C HIS A 84 -0.41 1.44 4.99
N TRP A 85 0.70 0.71 5.06
CA TRP A 85 1.44 0.57 6.31
C TRP A 85 2.02 1.90 6.80
N VAL A 86 2.69 2.69 5.96
CA VAL A 86 3.26 3.98 6.42
C VAL A 86 2.18 5.04 6.66
N LEU A 87 0.98 4.87 6.08
CA LEU A 87 -0.20 5.70 6.29
C LEU A 87 -1.19 5.09 7.28
N TYR A 88 -0.77 4.17 8.16
CA TYR A 88 -1.68 3.40 9.00
C TYR A 88 -2.62 4.24 9.89
N GLY A 89 -2.21 5.45 10.28
CA GLY A 89 -3.02 6.36 11.08
C GLY A 89 -3.77 7.41 10.26
N LEU A 90 -3.61 7.46 8.93
CA LEU A 90 -4.45 8.28 8.07
C LEU A 90 -5.87 7.70 8.06
N ASP A 91 -6.89 8.55 8.18
CA ASP A 91 -8.30 8.14 8.06
C ASP A 91 -8.51 7.28 6.79
N GLU A 92 -9.06 6.06 6.99
CA GLU A 92 -9.16 5.02 5.96
C GLU A 92 -9.85 5.51 4.68
N LYS A 93 -10.82 6.43 4.80
CA LYS A 93 -11.53 6.98 3.63
C LYS A 93 -10.61 7.71 2.64
N TYR A 94 -9.43 8.16 3.08
CA TYR A 94 -8.47 8.89 2.26
C TYR A 94 -7.29 8.05 1.79
N GLN A 95 -7.03 6.89 2.40
CA GLN A 95 -5.84 6.10 2.12
C GLN A 95 -5.76 5.67 0.65
N GLU A 96 -6.79 4.98 0.14
CA GLU A 96 -6.83 4.51 -1.25
C GLU A 96 -6.64 5.66 -2.25
N GLY A 97 -7.39 6.75 -2.05
CA GLY A 97 -7.35 7.91 -2.95
C GLY A 97 -5.98 8.58 -3.01
N LEU A 98 -5.35 8.81 -1.85
CA LEU A 98 -4.01 9.37 -1.76
C LEU A 98 -2.98 8.42 -2.41
N ILE A 99 -3.06 7.13 -2.11
CA ILE A 99 -2.13 6.12 -2.63
C ILE A 99 -2.23 6.05 -4.17
N TYR A 100 -3.44 5.92 -4.72
CA TYR A 100 -3.62 5.89 -6.18
C TYR A 100 -3.19 7.20 -6.84
N TRP A 101 -3.49 8.35 -6.23
CA TRP A 101 -3.04 9.65 -6.73
C TRP A 101 -1.51 9.72 -6.82
N TRP A 102 -0.82 9.32 -5.75
CA TRP A 102 0.64 9.33 -5.71
C TRP A 102 1.26 8.33 -6.69
N LEU A 103 0.64 7.16 -6.87
CA LEU A 103 1.00 6.16 -7.88
C LEU A 103 0.59 6.55 -9.32
N ARG A 104 -0.03 7.72 -9.51
CA ARG A 104 -0.48 8.26 -10.81
C ARG A 104 -1.60 7.45 -11.49
N GLU A 105 -2.43 6.78 -10.70
CA GLU A 105 -3.63 6.04 -11.14
C GLU A 105 -4.87 6.95 -11.06
N TYR A 106 -4.86 8.03 -11.83
CA TYR A 106 -5.86 9.10 -11.73
C TYR A 106 -7.27 8.72 -12.20
N ASP A 107 -7.43 7.56 -12.83
CA ASP A 107 -8.73 7.03 -13.31
C ASP A 107 -9.56 6.36 -12.20
N ARG A 108 -9.01 6.25 -10.99
CA ARG A 108 -9.66 5.68 -9.82
C ARG A 108 -10.62 6.68 -9.19
N LYS A 109 -11.84 6.25 -8.88
CA LYS A 109 -12.86 7.10 -8.24
C LYS A 109 -12.38 7.64 -6.90
N GLU A 110 -11.64 6.83 -6.16
CA GLU A 110 -11.06 7.16 -4.86
C GLU A 110 -10.13 8.39 -4.95
N VAL A 111 -9.47 8.60 -6.11
CA VAL A 111 -8.64 9.78 -6.36
C VAL A 111 -9.49 11.03 -6.48
N GLU A 112 -10.65 10.97 -7.14
CA GLU A 112 -11.59 12.10 -7.23
C GLU A 112 -12.07 12.51 -5.83
N ASP A 113 -12.46 11.53 -5.02
CA ASP A 113 -12.91 11.74 -3.63
C ASP A 113 -11.79 12.38 -2.77
N PHE A 114 -10.54 11.94 -2.94
CA PHE A 114 -9.37 12.54 -2.29
C PHE A 114 -9.11 13.98 -2.77
N LEU A 115 -9.11 14.22 -4.09
CA LEU A 115 -8.80 15.53 -4.66
C LEU A 115 -9.83 16.60 -4.31
N ASN A 116 -11.07 16.21 -3.99
CA ASN A 116 -12.11 17.14 -3.52
C ASN A 116 -11.79 17.77 -2.15
N VAL A 117 -10.93 17.14 -1.36
CA VAL A 117 -10.53 17.62 -0.02
C VAL A 117 -9.04 17.94 0.09
N PHE A 118 -8.24 17.59 -0.92
CA PHE A 118 -6.81 17.82 -0.94
C PHE A 118 -6.49 19.28 -1.30
N ASP A 119 -5.74 19.96 -0.44
CA ASP A 119 -5.38 21.38 -0.58
C ASP A 119 -4.07 21.61 -1.36
N GLY A 120 -3.45 20.55 -1.87
CA GLY A 120 -2.16 20.59 -2.55
C GLY A 120 -0.95 20.44 -1.62
N ASN A 121 -1.13 20.35 -0.31
CA ASN A 121 -0.06 20.14 0.65
C ASN A 121 -0.16 18.75 1.29
N LEU A 122 0.64 17.80 0.77
CA LEU A 122 0.61 16.40 1.18
C LEU A 122 0.84 16.19 2.69
N HIS A 123 1.84 16.88 3.25
CA HIS A 123 2.17 16.77 4.67
C HIS A 123 1.02 17.26 5.55
N ASN A 124 0.53 18.47 5.29
CA ASN A 124 -0.57 19.06 6.07
C ASN A 124 -1.84 18.22 5.96
N PHE A 125 -2.15 17.72 4.76
CA PHE A 125 -3.27 16.82 4.56
C PHE A 125 -3.16 15.56 5.42
N ILE A 126 -2.01 14.88 5.40
CA ILE A 126 -1.81 13.65 6.18
C ILE A 126 -1.95 13.92 7.67
N ILE A 127 -1.26 14.92 8.21
CA ILE A 127 -1.24 15.21 9.64
C ILE A 127 -2.61 15.68 10.15
N SER A 128 -3.34 16.49 9.36
CA SER A 128 -4.68 16.98 9.76
C SER A 128 -5.76 15.91 9.75
N HIS A 129 -5.52 14.78 9.07
CA HIS A 129 -6.45 13.64 8.99
C HIS A 129 -5.88 12.37 9.64
N TRP A 130 -4.85 12.52 10.48
CA TRP A 130 -4.27 11.43 11.23
C TRP A 130 -5.07 11.14 12.50
N ASN A 131 -5.64 9.95 12.59
CA ASN A 131 -6.42 9.47 13.72
C ASN A 131 -5.76 8.20 14.28
N GLU A 132 -5.11 8.31 15.44
CA GLU A 132 -4.56 7.19 16.22
C GLU A 132 -5.30 6.99 17.54
#